data_AF-A0AAW7QJT7-F1
#
_entry.id   AF-A0AAW7QJT7-F1
#
_cell.length_a   1.000
_cell.length_b   1.000
_cell.length_c   1.000
_cell.angle_alpha   90.00
_cell.angle_beta   90.00
_cell.angle_gamma   90.00
#
_symmetry.space_group_name_H-M   'P 1'
#
loop_
_entity.id
_entity.type
_entity.pdbx_description
1 polymer ?
#
loop_
_entity_poly.entity_id
_entity_poly.type
_entity_poly.pdbx_seq_one_letter_code
_entity_poly.pdbx_strand_id
1 'polypeptide(L)'
;MSIRFKRLSLTLLLVGAISSQSAFASFNPPSHITLRVYRLESSGALWVNPATGTYHLCSSNDTYYGCTAISSRPYPYTNNPITIPIETDYLLDVVPREMPVDPFHPTAIQAQAIAARSYAYWHIRQGSAINNSNQFQVFVPYTFEALSSTTFPDNPSDPCASSNLNRYQRIVCGAVARRHYIAYGTYPNDDLPAFSEFFADIGNRTVNGGQPYLIAVDDPISSHPDIVPDGHGRGMSQKGAGRWARGNLSFNMNRDLGAWSVRWERAEQILVHYYTGVHIRDAANNNALLTPSYRWNPLQINWGTPDNHPPTMDHGGTYPIAVKVQNTGVADWTCSYPHFSYELRYRWAKAGHGEVTGSSWASVCGTPKGDPSPMVNLTIQNIPNWGPGAYTIRFDIYVTSAYGNFWFSERGWRSYDVSVCVGGPCKGFIPAVRKDYP
;
A
#
# COMPACT_ATOMS: atom_id res chain seq x y z
N MET A 1 80.46 -21.97 -30.56
CA MET A 1 80.64 -20.87 -29.58
C MET A 1 80.21 -19.57 -30.25
N SER A 2 79.05 -19.03 -29.86
CA SER A 2 78.68 -17.60 -29.85
C SER A 2 77.15 -17.49 -29.85
N ILE A 3 76.65 -16.92 -28.77
CA ILE A 3 75.24 -16.76 -28.40
C ILE A 3 74.66 -15.56 -29.16
N ARG A 4 73.46 -15.70 -29.73
CA ARG A 4 72.64 -14.56 -30.20
C ARG A 4 71.29 -14.57 -29.47
N PHE A 5 71.18 -13.70 -28.47
CA PHE A 5 69.92 -13.28 -27.85
C PHE A 5 69.09 -12.50 -28.87
N LYS A 6 67.87 -12.97 -29.19
CA LYS A 6 66.83 -12.15 -29.82
C LYS A 6 65.90 -11.62 -28.73
N ARG A 7 65.74 -10.30 -28.72
CA ARG A 7 64.95 -9.50 -27.78
C ARG A 7 63.46 -9.93 -27.79
N LEU A 8 62.92 -10.14 -26.60
CA LEU A 8 61.49 -10.16 -26.31
C LEU A 8 60.93 -8.74 -26.48
N SER A 9 59.94 -8.56 -27.35
CA SER A 9 59.09 -7.36 -27.36
C SER A 9 57.96 -7.55 -26.34
N LEU A 10 57.96 -6.71 -25.30
CA LEU A 10 56.93 -6.65 -24.28
C LEU A 10 55.78 -5.76 -24.78
N THR A 11 54.66 -6.37 -25.15
CA THR A 11 53.43 -5.65 -25.52
C THR A 11 52.72 -5.21 -24.23
N LEU A 12 52.79 -3.92 -23.92
CA LEU A 12 52.08 -3.30 -22.81
C LEU A 12 50.59 -3.16 -23.19
N LEU A 13 49.72 -3.99 -22.60
CA LEU A 13 48.27 -3.82 -22.69
C LEU A 13 47.86 -2.60 -21.86
N LEU A 14 47.42 -1.53 -22.53
CA LEU A 14 46.64 -0.47 -21.89
C LEU A 14 45.30 -1.06 -21.45
N VAL A 15 45.13 -1.26 -20.15
CA VAL A 15 43.81 -1.46 -19.53
C VAL A 15 43.09 -0.11 -19.60
N GLY A 16 42.18 0.01 -20.55
CA GLY A 16 41.28 1.16 -20.67
C GLY A 16 40.48 1.34 -19.39
N ALA A 17 40.42 2.60 -18.94
CA ALA A 17 39.71 3.03 -17.75
C ALA A 17 38.27 2.49 -17.73
N ILE A 18 37.97 1.70 -16.70
CA ILE A 18 36.59 1.45 -16.29
C ILE A 18 36.05 2.81 -15.87
N SER A 19 35.19 3.38 -16.72
CA SER A 19 34.34 4.52 -16.38
C SER A 19 33.62 4.17 -15.08
N SER A 20 34.04 4.80 -13.99
CA SER A 20 33.30 4.84 -12.73
C SER A 20 31.89 5.34 -13.05
N GLN A 21 30.91 4.43 -13.04
CA GLN A 21 29.51 4.82 -13.02
C GLN A 21 29.36 5.77 -11.84
N SER A 22 28.98 7.01 -12.13
CA SER A 22 28.63 8.00 -11.13
C SER A 22 27.64 7.35 -10.18
N ALA A 23 28.04 7.11 -8.92
CA ALA A 23 27.12 6.68 -7.89
C ALA A 23 26.05 7.76 -7.81
N PHE A 24 24.85 7.48 -8.34
CA PHE A 24 23.71 8.35 -8.13
C PHE A 24 23.55 8.51 -6.62
N ALA A 25 23.58 9.76 -6.13
CA ALA A 25 23.40 10.01 -4.72
C ALA A 25 22.01 9.48 -4.32
N SER A 26 21.99 8.57 -3.35
CA SER A 26 20.76 8.03 -2.78
C SER A 26 19.91 9.18 -2.22
N PHE A 27 18.60 9.11 -2.41
CA PHE A 27 17.67 10.06 -1.82
C PHE A 27 17.91 10.17 -0.31
N ASN A 28 17.95 11.39 0.24
CA ASN A 28 18.03 11.57 1.68
C ASN A 28 16.66 12.02 2.20
N PRO A 29 15.87 11.13 2.84
CA PRO A 29 14.55 11.47 3.33
C PRO A 29 14.60 12.66 4.31
N PRO A 30 13.82 13.73 4.07
CA PRO A 30 13.79 14.87 4.98
C PRO A 30 13.22 14.46 6.34
N SER A 31 13.74 15.05 7.41
CA SER A 31 13.21 14.88 8.77
C SER A 31 12.15 15.92 9.13
N HIS A 32 12.14 17.05 8.42
CA HIS A 32 11.26 18.18 8.68
C HIS A 32 10.56 18.66 7.40
N ILE A 33 9.42 19.31 7.58
CA ILE A 33 8.65 19.96 6.53
C ILE A 33 8.43 21.42 6.90
N THR A 34 8.56 22.32 5.91
CA THR A 34 8.25 23.74 6.07
C THR A 34 6.94 24.04 5.32
N LEU A 35 5.96 24.61 6.02
CA LEU A 35 4.65 24.93 5.44
C LEU A 35 4.06 26.22 5.99
N ARG A 36 3.23 26.88 5.16
CA ARG A 36 2.39 28.00 5.60
C ARG A 36 1.04 27.49 6.06
N VAL A 37 0.63 27.89 7.26
CA VAL A 37 -0.66 27.47 7.83
C VAL A 37 -1.67 28.60 7.70
N TYR A 38 -2.80 28.32 7.08
CA TYR A 38 -3.89 29.25 6.88
C TYR A 38 -5.16 28.78 7.58
N ARG A 39 -6.05 29.74 7.84
CA ARG A 39 -7.44 29.42 8.12
C ARG A 39 -8.04 28.67 6.94
N LEU A 40 -8.79 27.61 7.23
CA LEU A 40 -9.46 26.79 6.23
C LEU A 40 -10.98 26.90 6.34
N GLU A 41 -11.65 26.60 5.23
CA GLU A 41 -13.06 26.25 5.21
C GLU A 41 -13.27 24.80 5.68
N SER A 42 -14.50 24.41 5.99
CA SER A 42 -14.83 23.02 6.38
C SER A 42 -14.45 21.99 5.30
N SER A 43 -14.39 22.41 4.03
CA SER A 43 -13.94 21.63 2.87
C SER A 43 -12.42 21.36 2.85
N GLY A 44 -11.65 22.03 3.71
CA GLY A 44 -10.19 22.03 3.68
C GLY A 44 -9.59 23.01 2.66
N ALA A 45 -10.40 23.79 1.95
CA ALA A 45 -9.92 24.87 1.08
C ALA A 45 -9.42 26.06 1.92
N LEU A 46 -8.54 26.89 1.34
CA LEU A 46 -8.08 28.13 1.96
C LEU A 46 -9.26 29.10 2.13
N TRP A 47 -9.47 29.61 3.34
CA TRP A 47 -10.49 30.62 3.58
C TRP A 47 -10.05 31.97 3.00
N VAL A 48 -10.90 32.58 2.18
CA VAL A 48 -10.68 33.90 1.60
C VAL A 48 -11.49 34.94 2.37
N ASN A 49 -10.83 36.01 2.81
CA ASN A 49 -11.52 37.13 3.44
C ASN A 49 -12.40 37.85 2.41
N PRO A 50 -13.72 37.90 2.58
CA PRO A 50 -14.63 38.48 1.58
C PRO A 50 -14.46 40.00 1.41
N ALA A 51 -13.91 40.70 2.42
CA ALA A 51 -13.68 42.13 2.36
C ALA A 51 -12.37 42.51 1.64
N THR A 52 -11.36 41.64 1.69
CA THR A 52 -10.01 41.97 1.17
C THR A 52 -9.54 41.05 0.05
N GLY A 53 -10.19 39.91 -0.18
CA GLY A 53 -9.75 38.89 -1.13
C GLY A 53 -8.47 38.16 -0.71
N THR A 54 -7.99 38.33 0.52
CA THR A 54 -6.72 37.75 1.00
C THR A 54 -6.94 36.50 1.85
N TYR A 55 -5.94 35.61 1.87
CA TYR A 55 -5.92 34.45 2.77
C TYR A 55 -5.51 34.86 4.19
N HIS A 56 -6.14 34.27 5.20
CA HIS A 56 -5.78 34.49 6.61
C HIS A 56 -4.65 33.55 7.03
N LEU A 57 -3.46 34.09 7.25
CA LEU A 57 -2.30 33.36 7.76
C LEU A 57 -2.43 33.19 9.28
N CYS A 58 -2.30 31.95 9.79
CA CYS A 58 -2.46 31.66 11.21
C CYS A 58 -1.35 32.29 12.07
N SER A 59 -1.75 32.77 13.24
CA SER A 59 -0.94 33.42 14.29
C SER A 59 -1.31 32.88 15.68
N SER A 60 -0.47 33.10 16.68
CA SER A 60 -0.50 32.44 18.01
C SER A 60 -1.81 32.58 18.83
N ASN A 61 -2.74 33.45 18.43
CA ASN A 61 -4.03 33.63 19.09
C ASN A 61 -5.22 33.11 18.26
N ASP A 62 -4.97 32.60 17.06
CA ASP A 62 -6.03 32.14 16.17
C ASP A 62 -6.61 30.81 16.64
N THR A 63 -7.93 30.78 16.79
CA THR A 63 -8.71 29.58 17.16
C THR A 63 -9.57 29.07 16.00
N TYR A 64 -9.35 29.60 14.79
CA TYR A 64 -10.08 29.21 13.60
C TYR A 64 -9.69 27.81 13.12
N TYR A 65 -10.64 27.12 12.49
CA TYR A 65 -10.36 25.88 11.77
C TYR A 65 -9.27 26.11 10.72
N GLY A 66 -8.33 25.16 10.61
CA GLY A 66 -7.08 25.32 9.85
C GLY A 66 -5.90 25.78 10.70
N CYS A 67 -6.14 26.65 11.69
CA CYS A 67 -5.12 27.04 12.66
C CYS A 67 -5.09 26.10 13.88
N THR A 68 -6.21 25.47 14.21
CA THR A 68 -6.31 24.49 15.30
C THR A 68 -7.51 23.57 15.06
N ALA A 69 -7.41 22.33 15.51
CA ALA A 69 -8.52 21.39 15.55
C ALA A 69 -9.36 21.55 16.83
N ILE A 70 -8.85 22.26 17.84
CA ILE A 70 -9.45 22.40 19.17
C ILE A 70 -9.68 23.88 19.44
N SER A 71 -10.94 24.34 19.40
CA SER A 71 -11.30 25.76 19.51
C SER A 71 -10.86 26.43 20.83
N SER A 72 -10.69 25.65 21.90
CA SER A 72 -10.17 26.12 23.19
C SER A 72 -8.64 26.23 23.25
N ARG A 73 -7.93 25.84 22.18
CA ARG A 73 -6.47 25.92 22.07
C ARG A 73 -6.08 26.67 20.82
N PRO A 74 -5.45 27.86 20.93
CA PRO A 74 -5.04 28.60 19.75
C PRO A 74 -3.91 27.89 19.00
N TYR A 75 -3.62 28.36 17.79
CA TYR A 75 -2.50 27.96 16.96
C TYR A 75 -1.21 27.76 17.78
N PRO A 76 -0.58 26.57 17.74
CA PRO A 76 0.49 26.22 18.69
C PRO A 76 1.85 26.82 18.37
N TYR A 77 2.02 27.43 17.20
CA TYR A 77 3.33 27.87 16.71
C TYR A 77 3.51 29.38 16.83
N THR A 78 4.75 29.79 17.12
CA THR A 78 5.13 31.21 17.25
C THR A 78 5.41 31.90 15.91
N ASN A 79 5.74 31.12 14.88
CA ASN A 79 6.10 31.60 13.55
C ASN A 79 5.17 31.03 12.47
N ASN A 80 5.10 31.69 11.32
CA ASN A 80 4.45 31.19 10.12
C ASN A 80 5.15 31.79 8.88
N PRO A 81 5.82 31.00 8.02
CA PRO A 81 5.80 29.53 7.93
C PRO A 81 6.41 28.81 9.14
N ILE A 82 5.93 27.59 9.39
CA ILE A 82 6.44 26.69 10.43
C ILE A 82 7.39 25.68 9.81
N THR A 83 8.32 25.17 10.61
CA THR A 83 9.14 24.00 10.28
C THR A 83 8.99 22.98 11.39
N ILE A 84 8.42 21.83 11.08
CA ILE A 84 8.04 20.81 12.07
C ILE A 84 8.54 19.42 11.66
N PRO A 85 8.77 18.50 12.62
CA PRO A 85 9.11 17.13 12.32
C PRO A 85 8.03 16.43 11.48
N ILE A 86 8.44 15.66 10.47
CA ILE A 86 7.47 14.94 9.62
C ILE A 86 6.76 13.84 10.41
N GLU A 87 7.52 13.07 11.20
CA GLU A 87 7.03 11.83 11.83
C GLU A 87 6.33 12.06 13.18
N THR A 88 6.77 13.03 13.97
CA THR A 88 6.29 13.24 15.35
C THR A 88 5.34 14.43 15.48
N ASP A 89 4.97 15.07 14.37
CA ASP A 89 4.07 16.24 14.35
C ASP A 89 3.20 16.22 13.07
N TYR A 90 3.78 16.52 11.90
CA TYR A 90 3.04 16.71 10.65
C TYR A 90 2.13 15.53 10.27
N LEU A 91 2.68 14.30 10.21
CA LEU A 91 1.89 13.12 9.83
C LEU A 91 0.89 12.68 10.89
N LEU A 92 1.13 13.01 12.17
CA LEU A 92 0.18 12.72 13.25
C LEU A 92 -1.10 13.52 13.07
N ASP A 93 -1.03 14.70 12.48
CA ASP A 93 -2.20 15.52 12.15
C ASP A 93 -2.78 15.23 10.76
N VAL A 94 -1.94 15.03 9.74
CA VAL A 94 -2.40 14.78 8.36
C VAL A 94 -3.15 13.47 8.22
N VAL A 95 -2.60 12.37 8.77
CA VAL A 95 -3.19 11.04 8.58
C VAL A 95 -4.64 10.95 9.08
N PRO A 96 -4.95 11.29 10.35
CA PRO A 96 -6.33 11.26 10.83
C PRO A 96 -7.23 12.34 10.20
N ARG A 97 -6.65 13.43 9.67
CA ARG A 97 -7.40 14.48 8.97
C ARG A 97 -7.85 14.05 7.57
N GLU A 98 -6.98 13.34 6.86
CA GLU A 98 -7.26 12.82 5.52
C GLU A 98 -8.06 11.52 5.55
N MET A 99 -7.76 10.63 6.49
CA MET A 99 -8.45 9.35 6.66
C MET A 99 -8.87 9.20 8.13
N PRO A 100 -10.15 9.46 8.46
CA PRO A 100 -10.65 9.34 9.82
C PRO A 100 -10.39 7.94 10.40
N VAL A 101 -9.89 7.86 11.63
CA VAL A 101 -9.41 6.59 12.20
C VAL A 101 -10.54 5.61 12.52
N ASP A 102 -11.68 6.11 13.01
CA ASP A 102 -12.79 5.26 13.49
C ASP A 102 -13.45 4.40 12.39
N PRO A 103 -13.81 4.94 11.20
CA PRO A 103 -14.44 4.09 10.20
C PRO A 103 -13.45 3.17 9.46
N PHE A 104 -12.15 3.42 9.47
CA PHE A 104 -11.21 2.72 8.58
C PHE A 104 -10.40 1.63 9.28
N HIS A 105 -10.14 0.55 8.53
CA HIS A 105 -9.27 -0.53 8.99
C HIS A 105 -7.82 -0.03 9.18
N PRO A 106 -7.09 -0.43 10.25
CA PRO A 106 -5.72 0.04 10.51
C PRO A 106 -4.74 -0.15 9.35
N THR A 107 -4.85 -1.23 8.57
CA THR A 107 -4.03 -1.44 7.35
C THR A 107 -4.23 -0.33 6.31
N ALA A 108 -5.44 0.20 6.17
CA ALA A 108 -5.73 1.33 5.27
C ALA A 108 -5.14 2.64 5.84
N ILE A 109 -5.22 2.86 7.15
CA ILE A 109 -4.56 4.00 7.82
C ILE A 109 -3.04 3.95 7.59
N GLN A 110 -2.44 2.75 7.67
CA GLN A 110 -1.01 2.56 7.36
C GLN A 110 -0.69 2.88 5.90
N ALA A 111 -1.52 2.45 4.94
CA ALA A 111 -1.34 2.82 3.54
C ALA A 111 -1.45 4.34 3.34
N GLN A 112 -2.41 5.01 4.01
CA GLN A 112 -2.53 6.47 4.01
C GLN A 112 -1.30 7.16 4.57
N ALA A 113 -0.73 6.69 5.68
CA ALA A 113 0.48 7.27 6.26
C ALA A 113 1.67 7.18 5.31
N ILE A 114 1.84 6.05 4.62
CA ILE A 114 2.91 5.85 3.64
C ILE A 114 2.71 6.76 2.42
N ALA A 115 1.49 6.83 1.88
CA ALA A 115 1.17 7.73 0.77
C ALA A 115 1.36 9.20 1.17
N ALA A 116 0.91 9.60 2.36
CA ALA A 116 1.04 10.98 2.82
C ALA A 116 2.51 11.41 3.01
N ARG A 117 3.33 10.52 3.59
CA ARG A 117 4.79 10.75 3.69
C ARG A 117 5.44 10.91 2.33
N SER A 118 5.08 10.03 1.39
CA SER A 118 5.65 10.03 0.02
C SER A 118 5.30 11.30 -0.73
N TYR A 119 4.05 11.77 -0.59
CA TYR A 119 3.57 13.03 -1.14
C TYR A 119 4.36 14.22 -0.60
N ALA A 120 4.55 14.29 0.72
CA ALA A 120 5.38 15.32 1.36
C ALA A 120 6.83 15.28 0.87
N TYR A 121 7.47 14.11 0.83
CA TYR A 121 8.83 13.93 0.34
C TYR A 121 8.99 14.38 -1.12
N TRP A 122 8.03 14.04 -1.98
CA TRP A 122 8.04 14.46 -3.38
C TRP A 122 8.01 15.99 -3.49
N HIS A 123 7.10 16.66 -2.80
CA HIS A 123 6.96 18.11 -2.88
C HIS A 123 8.13 18.90 -2.27
N ILE A 124 8.70 18.41 -1.15
CA ILE A 124 9.94 18.97 -0.58
C ILE A 124 11.06 18.92 -1.63
N ARG A 125 11.21 17.76 -2.30
CA ARG A 125 12.21 17.60 -3.36
C ARG A 125 11.96 18.52 -4.56
N GLN A 126 10.70 18.79 -4.91
CA GLN A 126 10.37 19.73 -5.99
C GLN A 126 10.52 21.21 -5.59
N GLY A 127 10.80 21.53 -4.33
CA GLY A 127 10.83 22.91 -3.85
C GLY A 127 9.45 23.58 -3.88
N SER A 128 8.38 22.80 -3.68
CA SER A 128 7.00 23.31 -3.72
C SER A 128 6.71 24.29 -2.58
N ALA A 129 5.80 25.24 -2.81
CA ALA A 129 5.24 26.08 -1.75
C ALA A 129 4.15 25.30 -1.00
N ILE A 130 4.52 24.63 0.08
CA ILE A 130 3.62 23.76 0.85
C ILE A 130 2.71 24.61 1.77
N ASN A 131 1.43 24.24 1.80
CA ASN A 131 0.44 24.81 2.72
C ASN A 131 -0.44 23.69 3.30
N ASN A 132 -1.36 24.06 4.19
CA ASN A 132 -2.17 23.13 4.97
C ASN A 132 -3.55 22.80 4.37
N SER A 133 -3.80 23.13 3.11
CA SER A 133 -5.10 22.97 2.43
C SER A 133 -5.18 21.72 1.56
N ASN A 134 -6.37 21.45 1.03
CA ASN A 134 -6.63 20.39 0.05
C ASN A 134 -5.98 20.60 -1.35
N GLN A 135 -5.26 21.71 -1.56
CA GLN A 135 -4.34 21.85 -2.70
C GLN A 135 -3.05 21.02 -2.53
N PHE A 136 -2.81 20.55 -1.30
CA PHE A 136 -1.68 19.72 -0.92
C PHE A 136 -2.19 18.51 -0.14
N GLN A 137 -2.20 18.63 1.18
CA GLN A 137 -2.75 17.70 2.15
C GLN A 137 -3.23 18.56 3.32
N VAL A 138 -4.40 18.23 3.84
CA VAL A 138 -5.01 18.98 4.93
C VAL A 138 -4.23 18.69 6.21
N PHE A 139 -3.55 19.72 6.71
CA PHE A 139 -2.89 19.73 8.01
C PHE A 139 -3.64 20.70 8.92
N VAL A 140 -4.08 20.22 10.09
CA VAL A 140 -4.71 21.07 11.09
C VAL A 140 -4.06 20.75 12.43
N PRO A 141 -3.36 21.70 13.07
CA PRO A 141 -2.69 21.45 14.34
C PRO A 141 -3.65 20.89 15.39
N TYR A 142 -3.16 19.99 16.23
CA TYR A 142 -3.93 19.30 17.27
C TYR A 142 -4.97 18.30 16.78
N THR A 143 -4.94 17.87 15.51
CA THR A 143 -5.86 16.83 15.02
C THR A 143 -5.60 15.51 15.73
N PHE A 144 -4.34 15.15 15.99
CA PHE A 144 -3.95 13.96 16.74
C PHE A 144 -4.50 13.96 18.17
N GLU A 145 -4.38 15.10 18.88
CA GLU A 145 -4.89 15.32 20.23
C GLU A 145 -6.42 15.29 20.27
N ALA A 146 -7.07 15.78 19.20
CA ALA A 146 -8.52 15.86 19.08
C ALA A 146 -9.21 14.50 18.84
N LEU A 147 -8.46 13.44 18.51
CA LEU A 147 -9.01 12.10 18.33
C LEU A 147 -9.77 11.64 19.58
N SER A 148 -10.99 11.12 19.39
CA SER A 148 -11.91 10.82 20.50
C SER A 148 -11.47 9.64 21.37
N SER A 149 -11.45 9.73 22.69
CA SER A 149 -11.61 10.94 23.52
C SER A 149 -10.37 11.83 23.45
N THR A 150 -10.57 13.15 23.32
CA THR A 150 -9.49 14.13 23.26
C THR A 150 -8.48 13.89 24.38
N THR A 151 -7.22 13.65 24.01
CA THR A 151 -6.15 13.26 24.94
C THR A 151 -4.86 13.93 24.52
N PHE A 152 -4.21 14.62 25.45
CA PHE A 152 -2.92 15.27 25.22
C PHE A 152 -1.79 14.31 25.61
N PRO A 153 -0.87 13.98 24.69
CA PRO A 153 0.29 13.12 24.97
C PRO A 153 1.13 13.68 26.13
N ASP A 154 1.54 12.80 27.06
CA ASP A 154 2.41 13.18 28.19
C ASP A 154 3.89 13.40 27.79
N ASN A 155 4.27 13.00 26.57
CA ASN A 155 5.53 13.33 25.92
C ASN A 155 5.27 14.13 24.63
N PRO A 156 5.14 15.47 24.70
CA PRO A 156 4.81 16.28 23.52
C PRO A 156 5.92 16.35 22.46
N SER A 157 7.17 16.06 22.83
CA SER A 157 8.29 16.01 21.85
C SER A 157 8.31 14.73 21.01
N ASP A 158 7.73 13.65 21.55
CA ASP A 158 7.53 12.39 20.85
C ASP A 158 6.18 11.81 21.29
N PRO A 159 5.07 12.32 20.71
CA PRO A 159 3.73 11.94 21.09
C PRO A 159 3.51 10.42 21.10
N CYS A 160 4.12 9.70 20.16
CA CYS A 160 3.96 8.26 20.03
C CYS A 160 4.70 7.44 21.10
N ALA A 161 5.62 8.04 21.85
CA ALA A 161 6.23 7.44 23.04
C ALA A 161 5.45 7.72 24.34
N SER A 162 4.31 8.42 24.25
CA SER A 162 3.51 8.78 25.43
C SER A 162 2.80 7.57 26.05
N SER A 163 2.68 7.56 27.38
CA SER A 163 2.09 6.43 28.12
C SER A 163 0.55 6.47 28.13
N ASN A 164 -0.03 7.65 27.88
CA ASN A 164 -1.44 7.93 28.05
C ASN A 164 -2.25 7.96 26.73
N LEU A 165 -1.70 7.46 25.62
CA LEU A 165 -2.38 7.50 24.32
C LEU A 165 -3.71 6.75 24.31
N ASN A 166 -4.74 7.34 23.70
CA ASN A 166 -6.02 6.69 23.46
C ASN A 166 -5.94 5.66 22.30
N ARG A 167 -7.03 4.91 22.06
CA ARG A 167 -7.05 3.82 21.06
C ARG A 167 -6.73 4.30 19.63
N TYR A 168 -7.24 5.46 19.22
CA TYR A 168 -7.05 5.96 17.85
C TYR A 168 -5.67 6.56 17.67
N GLN A 169 -5.17 7.25 18.70
CA GLN A 169 -3.79 7.76 18.72
C GLN A 169 -2.78 6.61 18.56
N ARG A 170 -2.99 5.47 19.22
CA ARG A 170 -2.16 4.27 19.02
C ARG A 170 -2.21 3.73 17.59
N ILE A 171 -3.37 3.77 16.92
CA ILE A 171 -3.50 3.36 15.52
C ILE A 171 -2.70 4.30 14.61
N VAL A 172 -2.83 5.62 14.78
CA VAL A 172 -2.07 6.61 14.01
C VAL A 172 -0.57 6.45 14.24
N CYS A 173 -0.14 6.32 15.50
CA CYS A 173 1.26 6.07 15.83
C CYS A 173 1.77 4.77 15.21
N GLY A 174 1.01 3.68 15.25
CA GLY A 174 1.38 2.43 14.59
C GLY A 174 1.50 2.56 13.07
N ALA A 175 0.64 3.36 12.44
CA ALA A 175 0.66 3.65 11.01
C ALA A 175 1.88 4.50 10.60
N VAL A 176 2.24 5.51 11.40
CA VAL A 176 3.34 6.45 11.12
C VAL A 176 4.70 5.88 11.52
N ALA A 177 4.78 5.03 12.55
CA ALA A 177 6.04 4.52 13.11
C ALA A 177 7.00 3.91 12.08
N ARG A 178 6.46 3.21 11.08
CA ARG A 178 7.26 2.73 9.95
C ARG A 178 7.47 3.88 8.97
N ARG A 179 8.71 4.33 8.84
CA ARG A 179 9.13 5.41 7.92
C ARG A 179 9.17 4.93 6.46
N HIS A 180 8.16 4.18 6.06
CA HIS A 180 8.04 3.66 4.72
C HIS A 180 7.57 4.76 3.76
N TYR A 181 8.07 4.74 2.54
CA TYR A 181 7.64 5.63 1.46
C TYR A 181 7.62 4.90 0.11
N ILE A 182 6.95 5.51 -0.86
CA ILE A 182 6.74 5.01 -2.22
C ILE A 182 7.79 5.65 -3.11
N ALA A 183 8.54 4.81 -3.84
CA ALA A 183 9.48 5.24 -4.85
C ALA A 183 9.10 4.65 -6.21
N TYR A 184 9.33 5.38 -7.28
CA TYR A 184 9.13 4.88 -8.63
C TYR A 184 10.46 4.78 -9.39
N GLY A 185 10.66 3.63 -10.02
CA GLY A 185 11.78 3.39 -10.91
C GLY A 185 11.93 1.91 -11.22
N THR A 186 12.80 1.61 -12.17
CA THR A 186 13.02 0.24 -12.69
C THR A 186 14.21 -0.42 -12.02
N TYR A 187 15.14 0.37 -11.47
CA TYR A 187 16.36 -0.13 -10.86
C TYR A 187 16.29 -0.11 -9.33
N PRO A 188 16.99 -1.04 -8.64
CA PRO A 188 16.98 -1.11 -7.18
C PRO A 188 17.47 0.16 -6.46
N ASN A 189 18.22 1.03 -7.14
CA ASN A 189 18.71 2.31 -6.63
C ASN A 189 17.80 3.50 -6.99
N ASP A 190 16.70 3.29 -7.72
CA ASP A 190 15.72 4.34 -7.98
C ASP A 190 14.89 4.58 -6.71
N ASP A 191 15.37 5.46 -5.86
CA ASP A 191 14.85 5.70 -4.51
C ASP A 191 14.19 7.07 -4.32
N LEU A 192 13.97 7.78 -5.42
CA LEU A 192 13.25 9.04 -5.41
C LEU A 192 11.77 8.82 -5.05
N PRO A 193 11.19 9.68 -4.19
CA PRO A 193 9.79 9.56 -3.81
C PRO A 193 8.88 9.73 -5.04
N ALA A 194 7.80 8.95 -5.09
CA ALA A 194 6.76 9.05 -6.11
C ALA A 194 5.70 10.09 -5.71
N PHE A 195 5.08 10.73 -6.70
CA PHE A 195 3.92 11.61 -6.49
C PHE A 195 2.68 10.77 -6.19
N SER A 196 2.38 10.55 -4.91
CA SER A 196 1.36 9.61 -4.46
C SER A 196 0.03 10.30 -4.16
N GLU A 197 -0.70 10.66 -5.21
CA GLU A 197 -2.05 11.22 -5.09
C GLU A 197 -3.03 10.23 -4.46
N PHE A 198 -3.95 10.72 -3.63
CA PHE A 198 -5.03 9.95 -3.02
C PHE A 198 -6.30 10.79 -2.95
N PHE A 199 -7.45 10.13 -2.89
CA PHE A 199 -8.77 10.77 -2.91
C PHE A 199 -9.80 9.94 -2.13
N ALA A 200 -10.99 10.49 -1.90
CA ALA A 200 -11.98 9.89 -1.01
C ALA A 200 -12.58 8.57 -1.56
N ASP A 201 -13.22 8.59 -2.73
CA ASP A 201 -13.88 7.39 -3.28
C ASP A 201 -14.09 7.42 -4.80
N ILE A 202 -14.19 6.24 -5.40
CA ILE A 202 -14.62 6.06 -6.78
C ILE A 202 -15.19 4.64 -6.96
N GLY A 203 -16.18 4.52 -7.84
CA GLY A 203 -16.76 3.23 -8.18
C GLY A 203 -15.93 2.49 -9.22
N ASN A 204 -15.69 1.20 -8.98
CA ASN A 204 -15.11 0.20 -9.90
C ASN A 204 -13.70 0.43 -10.46
N ARG A 205 -13.20 1.66 -10.57
CA ARG A 205 -11.93 1.96 -11.24
C ARG A 205 -11.42 3.35 -10.92
N THR A 206 -10.10 3.51 -10.81
CA THR A 206 -9.44 4.82 -10.73
C THR A 206 -9.25 5.47 -12.10
N VAL A 207 -8.80 6.72 -12.13
CA VAL A 207 -8.49 7.47 -13.36
C VAL A 207 -6.99 7.70 -13.52
N ASN A 208 -6.53 7.86 -14.76
CA ASN A 208 -5.13 8.12 -15.07
C ASN A 208 -4.71 9.51 -14.57
N GLY A 209 -3.56 9.58 -13.90
CA GLY A 209 -2.97 10.80 -13.36
C GLY A 209 -1.73 11.34 -14.05
N GLY A 210 -1.44 10.86 -15.26
CA GLY A 210 -0.34 11.36 -16.09
C GLY A 210 1.06 10.89 -15.68
N GLN A 211 1.19 10.19 -14.53
CA GLN A 211 2.44 9.55 -14.13
C GLN A 211 2.44 8.07 -14.55
N PRO A 212 3.59 7.47 -14.90
CA PRO A 212 3.68 6.06 -15.30
C PRO A 212 3.20 5.04 -14.24
N TYR A 213 3.12 5.47 -12.98
CA TYR A 213 2.63 4.70 -11.84
C TYR A 213 1.24 5.15 -11.34
N LEU A 214 0.70 6.25 -11.85
CA LEU A 214 -0.67 6.71 -11.60
C LEU A 214 -1.54 6.37 -12.82
N ILE A 215 -1.60 5.09 -13.18
CA ILE A 215 -2.51 4.64 -14.23
C ILE A 215 -3.88 4.31 -13.64
N ALA A 216 -4.90 4.27 -14.49
CA ALA A 216 -6.21 3.78 -14.09
C ALA A 216 -6.13 2.28 -13.80
N VAL A 217 -6.58 1.86 -12.62
CA VAL A 217 -6.62 0.45 -12.19
C VAL A 217 -8.02 0.06 -11.77
N ASP A 218 -8.37 -1.21 -11.99
CA ASP A 218 -9.64 -1.78 -11.57
C ASP A 218 -9.76 -1.84 -10.03
N ASP A 219 -10.85 -1.33 -9.47
CA ASP A 219 -11.19 -1.38 -8.05
C ASP A 219 -12.56 -2.08 -7.85
N PRO A 220 -12.68 -3.38 -8.19
CA PRO A 220 -13.98 -4.07 -8.25
C PRO A 220 -14.64 -4.28 -6.89
N ILE A 221 -13.90 -4.20 -5.78
CA ILE A 221 -14.50 -4.19 -4.44
C ILE A 221 -15.34 -2.92 -4.22
N SER A 222 -15.08 -1.88 -4.99
CA SER A 222 -15.84 -0.64 -5.01
C SER A 222 -17.02 -0.71 -6.01
N SER A 223 -17.75 -1.83 -6.04
CA SER A 223 -18.86 -2.08 -6.99
C SER A 223 -20.27 -1.90 -6.40
N HIS A 224 -20.41 -1.71 -5.08
CA HIS A 224 -21.70 -1.55 -4.42
C HIS A 224 -22.40 -0.22 -4.83
N PRO A 225 -23.76 -0.19 -4.96
CA PRO A 225 -24.49 1.02 -5.39
C PRO A 225 -24.30 2.27 -4.52
N ASP A 226 -24.03 2.09 -3.23
CA ASP A 226 -23.83 3.20 -2.27
C ASP A 226 -22.49 3.94 -2.41
N ILE A 227 -21.69 3.58 -3.41
CA ILE A 227 -20.38 4.17 -3.64
C ILE A 227 -20.56 5.42 -4.47
N VAL A 228 -20.24 6.56 -3.86
CA VAL A 228 -20.37 7.88 -4.46
C VAL A 228 -18.97 8.38 -4.80
N PRO A 229 -18.66 8.67 -6.08
CA PRO A 229 -17.40 9.27 -6.46
C PRO A 229 -17.17 10.60 -5.72
N ASP A 230 -15.99 10.74 -5.12
CA ASP A 230 -15.61 11.91 -4.34
C ASP A 230 -14.09 12.12 -4.44
N GLY A 231 -13.69 13.31 -4.89
CA GLY A 231 -12.32 13.67 -5.22
C GLY A 231 -11.94 13.40 -6.69
N HIS A 232 -10.64 13.52 -7.00
CA HIS A 232 -10.14 13.53 -8.38
C HIS A 232 -9.97 12.13 -9.01
N GLY A 233 -10.12 11.05 -8.23
CA GLY A 233 -10.11 9.67 -8.75
C GLY A 233 -8.73 9.09 -9.10
N ARG A 234 -7.62 9.81 -8.85
CA ARG A 234 -6.25 9.41 -9.26
C ARG A 234 -5.48 8.80 -8.10
N GLY A 235 -4.71 7.74 -8.35
CA GLY A 235 -3.92 7.08 -7.32
C GLY A 235 -4.80 6.31 -6.33
N MET A 236 -4.57 6.47 -5.03
CA MET A 236 -5.23 5.65 -4.01
C MET A 236 -6.62 6.15 -3.63
N SER A 237 -7.65 5.29 -3.82
CA SER A 237 -8.97 5.49 -3.21
C SER A 237 -8.90 5.17 -1.72
N GLN A 238 -9.17 6.15 -0.86
CA GLN A 238 -9.14 5.97 0.59
C GLN A 238 -10.18 4.93 1.03
N LYS A 239 -11.44 5.10 0.61
CA LYS A 239 -12.51 4.14 0.94
C LYS A 239 -12.28 2.79 0.25
N GLY A 240 -11.74 2.76 -0.97
CA GLY A 240 -11.32 1.51 -1.63
C GLY A 240 -10.26 0.76 -0.83
N ALA A 241 -9.21 1.46 -0.35
CA ALA A 241 -8.21 0.88 0.56
C ALA A 241 -8.83 0.31 1.84
N GLY A 242 -9.82 1.01 2.42
CA GLY A 242 -10.61 0.50 3.55
C GLY A 242 -11.37 -0.79 3.24
N ARG A 243 -12.02 -0.85 2.08
CA ARG A 243 -12.73 -2.06 1.60
C ARG A 243 -11.77 -3.23 1.42
N TRP A 244 -10.64 -3.03 0.73
CA TRP A 244 -9.64 -4.08 0.51
C TRP A 244 -9.07 -4.61 1.83
N ALA A 245 -8.75 -3.71 2.76
CA ALA A 245 -8.24 -4.07 4.07
C ALA A 245 -9.24 -4.90 4.90
N ARG A 246 -10.54 -4.64 4.74
CA ARG A 246 -11.61 -5.38 5.41
C ARG A 246 -11.99 -6.67 4.67
N GLY A 247 -11.84 -6.72 3.35
CA GLY A 247 -12.47 -7.74 2.52
C GLY A 247 -14.00 -7.64 2.57
N ASN A 248 -14.51 -6.42 2.50
CA ASN A 248 -15.93 -6.11 2.59
C ASN A 248 -16.27 -4.96 1.64
N LEU A 249 -17.48 -4.96 1.09
CA LEU A 249 -17.97 -3.89 0.19
C LEU A 249 -18.09 -2.53 0.90
N SER A 250 -18.12 -2.52 2.24
CA SER A 250 -18.06 -1.31 3.06
C SER A 250 -16.62 -1.02 3.51
N PHE A 251 -16.21 0.26 3.43
CA PHE A 251 -14.98 0.71 4.08
C PHE A 251 -15.16 0.91 5.59
N ASN A 252 -16.39 1.26 6.03
CA ASN A 252 -16.71 1.63 7.39
C ASN A 252 -16.83 0.38 8.27
N MET A 253 -15.99 0.25 9.29
CA MET A 253 -15.96 -0.89 10.22
C MET A 253 -17.29 -1.12 10.96
N ASN A 254 -18.11 -0.07 11.12
CA ASN A 254 -19.41 -0.12 11.78
C ASN A 254 -20.57 -0.41 10.80
N ARG A 255 -20.27 -0.66 9.52
CA ARG A 255 -21.25 -0.96 8.47
C ARG A 255 -20.82 -2.18 7.66
N ASP A 256 -21.72 -3.14 7.52
CA ASP A 256 -21.53 -4.31 6.67
C ASP A 256 -22.37 -4.14 5.40
N LEU A 257 -21.73 -4.24 4.23
CA LEU A 257 -22.39 -4.22 2.92
C LEU A 257 -22.23 -5.55 2.18
N GLY A 258 -21.72 -6.58 2.85
CA GLY A 258 -21.41 -7.88 2.27
C GLY A 258 -19.91 -8.13 2.15
N ALA A 259 -19.51 -9.37 2.44
CA ALA A 259 -18.13 -9.81 2.31
C ALA A 259 -17.67 -9.77 0.84
N TRP A 260 -16.38 -9.50 0.65
CA TRP A 260 -15.72 -9.64 -0.63
C TRP A 260 -14.85 -10.90 -0.62
N SER A 261 -14.70 -11.51 -1.80
CA SER A 261 -13.88 -12.73 -1.98
C SER A 261 -12.39 -12.55 -1.64
N VAL A 262 -11.93 -11.30 -1.57
CA VAL A 262 -10.53 -10.94 -1.34
C VAL A 262 -10.37 -9.97 -0.17
N ARG A 263 -9.36 -10.19 0.68
CA ARG A 263 -8.92 -9.26 1.73
C ARG A 263 -7.41 -9.06 1.68
N TRP A 264 -6.92 -7.84 1.88
CA TRP A 264 -5.50 -7.55 1.96
C TRP A 264 -5.10 -7.12 3.38
N GLU A 265 -4.26 -7.92 4.03
CA GLU A 265 -3.85 -7.65 5.42
C GLU A 265 -2.66 -6.70 5.50
N ARG A 266 -2.05 -6.37 4.36
CA ARG A 266 -0.80 -5.62 4.26
C ARG A 266 -0.98 -4.33 3.48
N ALA A 267 -0.47 -3.23 4.03
CA ALA A 267 -0.49 -1.93 3.36
C ALA A 267 0.25 -1.96 2.02
N GLU A 268 1.31 -2.78 1.89
CA GLU A 268 2.04 -2.87 0.62
C GLU A 268 1.15 -3.37 -0.53
N GLN A 269 0.21 -4.29 -0.27
CA GLN A 269 -0.72 -4.78 -1.30
C GLN A 269 -1.65 -3.67 -1.79
N ILE A 270 -2.18 -2.86 -0.88
CA ILE A 270 -3.01 -1.68 -1.21
C ILE A 270 -2.20 -0.68 -2.04
N LEU A 271 -0.97 -0.38 -1.62
CA LEU A 271 -0.15 0.63 -2.27
C LEU A 271 0.27 0.21 -3.69
N VAL A 272 0.76 -1.02 -3.88
CA VAL A 272 1.19 -1.47 -5.23
C VAL A 272 0.00 -1.73 -6.17
N HIS A 273 -1.21 -1.85 -5.63
CA HIS A 273 -2.44 -1.90 -6.40
C HIS A 273 -2.75 -0.54 -7.03
N TYR A 274 -2.79 0.52 -6.21
CA TYR A 274 -3.15 1.87 -6.67
C TYR A 274 -1.99 2.62 -7.34
N TYR A 275 -0.74 2.29 -6.98
CA TYR A 275 0.46 2.87 -7.56
C TYR A 275 1.23 1.80 -8.32
N THR A 276 1.03 1.73 -9.63
CA THR A 276 1.51 0.63 -10.45
C THR A 276 3.03 0.65 -10.63
N GLY A 277 3.69 -0.48 -10.40
CA GLY A 277 5.13 -0.64 -10.65
C GLY A 277 6.03 0.18 -9.73
N VAL A 278 5.51 0.67 -8.61
CA VAL A 278 6.33 1.33 -7.57
C VAL A 278 7.05 0.33 -6.69
N HIS A 279 7.97 0.83 -5.88
CA HIS A 279 8.53 0.12 -4.74
C HIS A 279 8.17 0.81 -3.44
N ILE A 280 8.07 0.03 -2.37
CA ILE A 280 8.02 0.57 -1.00
C ILE A 280 9.42 0.47 -0.43
N ARG A 281 9.89 1.54 0.22
CA ARG A 281 11.22 1.67 0.79
C ARG A 281 11.17 2.08 2.24
N ASP A 282 12.17 1.69 3.01
CA ASP A 282 12.32 2.08 4.42
C ASP A 282 13.31 3.24 4.57
N ALA A 283 12.81 4.44 4.84
CA ALA A 283 13.64 5.62 5.07
C ALA A 283 14.46 5.52 6.37
N ALA A 284 14.09 4.66 7.32
CA ALA A 284 14.86 4.44 8.54
C ALA A 284 16.07 3.51 8.32
N ASN A 285 16.08 2.76 7.22
CA ASN A 285 17.08 1.75 6.92
C ASN A 285 17.74 1.99 5.56
N ASN A 286 18.33 3.18 5.38
CA ASN A 286 19.08 3.54 4.16
C ASN A 286 18.30 3.27 2.85
N ASN A 287 17.01 3.64 2.83
CA ASN A 287 16.08 3.43 1.71
C ASN A 287 15.97 1.97 1.25
N ALA A 288 16.13 1.01 2.16
CA ALA A 288 16.06 -0.42 1.89
C ALA A 288 14.76 -0.78 1.16
N LEU A 289 14.88 -1.60 0.12
CA LEU A 289 13.76 -2.05 -0.69
C LEU A 289 12.91 -3.06 0.09
N LEU A 290 11.61 -2.81 0.23
CA LEU A 290 10.68 -3.68 0.96
C LEU A 290 9.80 -4.54 0.05
N THR A 291 9.72 -4.20 -1.23
CA THR A 291 8.90 -4.92 -2.20
C THR A 291 9.75 -5.48 -3.34
N PRO A 292 9.64 -6.79 -3.66
CA PRO A 292 10.37 -7.41 -4.77
C PRO A 292 9.78 -7.00 -6.11
N SER A 293 10.51 -7.18 -7.22
CA SER A 293 10.02 -6.79 -8.55
C SER A 293 8.85 -7.63 -9.08
N TYR A 294 8.78 -8.91 -8.67
CA TYR A 294 7.72 -9.85 -9.05
C TYR A 294 6.61 -9.86 -8.00
N ARG A 295 5.43 -9.32 -8.36
CA ARG A 295 4.30 -9.14 -7.45
C ARG A 295 2.98 -9.27 -8.19
N TRP A 296 1.96 -9.68 -7.46
CA TRP A 296 0.60 -9.80 -7.98
C TRP A 296 -0.41 -9.60 -6.86
N ASN A 297 -1.63 -9.20 -7.19
CA ASN A 297 -2.75 -9.23 -6.24
C ASN A 297 -3.95 -9.93 -6.90
N PRO A 298 -4.70 -10.79 -6.18
CA PRO A 298 -6.05 -11.13 -6.60
C PRO A 298 -6.95 -9.92 -6.36
N LEU A 299 -7.83 -9.63 -7.30
CA LEU A 299 -8.88 -8.61 -7.13
C LEU A 299 -10.24 -9.26 -6.82
N GLN A 300 -10.46 -10.48 -7.29
CA GLN A 300 -11.71 -11.21 -7.09
C GLN A 300 -11.46 -12.71 -7.27
N ILE A 301 -12.13 -13.53 -6.45
CA ILE A 301 -12.23 -14.97 -6.66
C ILE A 301 -13.72 -15.31 -6.78
N ASN A 302 -14.10 -15.92 -7.89
CA ASN A 302 -15.42 -16.43 -8.15
C ASN A 302 -15.44 -17.93 -7.86
N TRP A 303 -16.04 -18.32 -6.73
CA TRP A 303 -16.10 -19.69 -6.25
C TRP A 303 -17.21 -20.53 -6.90
N GLY A 304 -18.07 -19.87 -7.70
CA GLY A 304 -19.23 -20.54 -8.31
C GLY A 304 -20.33 -20.90 -7.30
N THR A 305 -20.29 -20.34 -6.09
CA THR A 305 -21.34 -20.47 -5.07
C THR A 305 -22.27 -19.26 -5.08
N PRO A 306 -23.53 -19.38 -4.60
CA PRO A 306 -24.48 -18.28 -4.58
C PRO A 306 -24.02 -17.04 -3.78
N ASP A 307 -23.26 -17.28 -2.71
CA ASP A 307 -22.70 -16.25 -1.82
C ASP A 307 -21.25 -15.88 -2.14
N ASN A 308 -20.69 -16.50 -3.19
CA ASN A 308 -19.30 -16.37 -3.61
C ASN A 308 -18.26 -16.64 -2.49
N HIS A 309 -18.60 -17.52 -1.54
CA HIS A 309 -17.66 -18.04 -0.54
C HIS A 309 -17.05 -19.38 -0.98
N PRO A 310 -15.86 -19.74 -0.45
CA PRO A 310 -15.29 -21.05 -0.72
C PRO A 310 -16.27 -22.16 -0.26
N PRO A 311 -16.63 -23.12 -1.13
CA PRO A 311 -17.54 -24.20 -0.74
C PRO A 311 -16.85 -25.16 0.23
N THR A 312 -17.67 -25.97 0.92
CA THR A 312 -17.14 -27.21 1.51
C THR A 312 -16.74 -28.15 0.38
N MET A 313 -15.55 -28.74 0.48
CA MET A 313 -14.96 -29.58 -0.54
C MET A 313 -14.89 -31.04 -0.07
N ASP A 314 -14.96 -31.97 -1.02
CA ASP A 314 -14.93 -33.40 -0.79
C ASP A 314 -13.80 -34.03 -1.60
N HIS A 315 -13.15 -35.04 -1.04
CA HIS A 315 -12.10 -35.77 -1.75
C HIS A 315 -12.64 -36.37 -3.06
N GLY A 316 -11.87 -36.22 -4.15
CA GLY A 316 -12.30 -36.60 -5.49
C GLY A 316 -13.21 -35.59 -6.19
N GLY A 317 -13.63 -34.54 -5.50
CA GLY A 317 -14.40 -33.43 -6.07
C GLY A 317 -13.56 -32.51 -6.97
N THR A 318 -14.27 -31.78 -7.83
CA THR A 318 -13.72 -30.82 -8.79
C THR A 318 -14.48 -29.51 -8.68
N TYR A 319 -13.77 -28.41 -8.45
CA TYR A 319 -14.34 -27.11 -8.15
C TYR A 319 -13.79 -26.07 -9.14
N PRO A 320 -14.52 -25.74 -10.22
CA PRO A 320 -14.13 -24.68 -11.13
C PRO A 320 -14.28 -23.32 -10.45
N ILE A 321 -13.25 -22.49 -10.56
CA ILE A 321 -13.24 -21.12 -10.05
C ILE A 321 -12.70 -20.17 -11.13
N ALA A 322 -12.96 -18.88 -10.96
CA ALA A 322 -12.30 -17.84 -11.74
C ALA A 322 -11.61 -16.82 -10.82
N VAL A 323 -10.42 -16.36 -11.18
CA VAL A 323 -9.64 -15.40 -10.39
C VAL A 323 -9.29 -14.21 -11.26
N LYS A 324 -9.60 -12.99 -10.77
CA LYS A 324 -9.16 -11.75 -11.39
C LYS A 324 -7.76 -11.41 -10.87
N VAL A 325 -6.77 -11.45 -11.73
CA VAL A 325 -5.35 -11.30 -11.38
C VAL A 325 -4.85 -9.93 -11.81
N GLN A 326 -4.23 -9.20 -10.91
CA GLN A 326 -3.52 -7.97 -11.21
C GLN A 326 -2.02 -8.18 -11.12
N ASN A 327 -1.28 -7.79 -12.15
CA ASN A 327 0.18 -7.66 -12.10
C ASN A 327 0.56 -6.35 -11.39
N THR A 328 1.01 -6.43 -10.14
CA THR A 328 1.47 -5.26 -9.36
C THR A 328 3.00 -5.14 -9.35
N GLY A 329 3.67 -5.92 -10.21
CA GLY A 329 5.10 -5.88 -10.43
C GLY A 329 5.54 -4.64 -11.23
N VAL A 330 6.83 -4.59 -11.53
CA VAL A 330 7.45 -3.44 -12.23
C VAL A 330 7.48 -3.59 -13.76
N ALA A 331 7.21 -4.79 -14.27
CA ALA A 331 7.28 -5.14 -15.68
C ALA A 331 6.06 -5.95 -16.12
N ASP A 332 5.74 -5.86 -17.40
CA ASP A 332 4.67 -6.63 -18.04
C ASP A 332 5.07 -8.11 -18.14
N TRP A 333 4.08 -9.00 -18.12
CA TRP A 333 4.29 -10.45 -18.23
C TRP A 333 4.25 -10.90 -19.69
N THR A 334 5.17 -10.42 -20.52
CA THR A 334 5.18 -10.53 -21.99
C THR A 334 5.48 -11.93 -22.57
N CYS A 335 5.35 -12.99 -21.78
CA CYS A 335 5.54 -14.41 -22.12
C CYS A 335 6.21 -14.74 -23.46
N SER A 336 7.51 -14.52 -23.54
CA SER A 336 8.33 -14.93 -24.69
C SER A 336 9.06 -16.22 -24.35
N TYR A 337 8.36 -17.36 -24.39
CA TYR A 337 9.02 -18.67 -24.20
C TYR A 337 10.17 -18.82 -25.22
N PRO A 338 11.38 -19.27 -24.82
CA PRO A 338 11.71 -19.94 -23.56
C PRO A 338 12.04 -19.02 -22.37
N HIS A 339 11.99 -17.69 -22.56
CA HIS A 339 12.45 -16.76 -21.56
C HIS A 339 11.52 -16.70 -20.34
N PHE A 340 10.20 -16.59 -20.51
CA PHE A 340 9.27 -16.60 -19.37
C PHE A 340 7.87 -17.11 -19.75
N SER A 341 7.26 -17.92 -18.88
CA SER A 341 5.82 -18.21 -18.82
C SER A 341 5.33 -17.89 -17.41
N TYR A 342 4.18 -17.23 -17.30
CA TYR A 342 3.58 -16.84 -16.02
C TYR A 342 2.23 -17.53 -15.87
N GLU A 343 2.06 -18.25 -14.76
CA GLU A 343 0.89 -19.09 -14.51
C GLU A 343 0.36 -18.87 -13.10
N LEU A 344 -0.94 -18.64 -12.98
CA LEU A 344 -1.62 -18.76 -11.69
C LEU A 344 -1.74 -20.25 -11.35
N ARG A 345 -1.18 -20.62 -10.19
CA ARG A 345 -1.24 -21.98 -9.64
C ARG A 345 -1.66 -21.92 -8.17
N TYR A 346 -1.87 -23.10 -7.58
CA TYR A 346 -2.19 -23.21 -6.16
C TYR A 346 -1.41 -24.33 -5.48
N ARG A 347 -1.29 -24.23 -4.15
CA ARG A 347 -0.78 -25.28 -3.27
C ARG A 347 -1.79 -25.59 -2.17
N TRP A 348 -1.90 -26.85 -1.81
CA TRP A 348 -2.60 -27.30 -0.62
C TRP A 348 -1.67 -27.26 0.58
N ALA A 349 -2.17 -26.79 1.72
CA ALA A 349 -1.50 -26.85 3.01
C ALA A 349 -2.48 -27.24 4.11
N LYS A 350 -1.99 -27.96 5.13
CA LYS A 350 -2.73 -28.30 6.36
C LYS A 350 -1.74 -28.40 7.52
N ALA A 351 -2.12 -27.95 8.71
CA ALA A 351 -1.28 -28.06 9.89
C ALA A 351 -0.88 -29.53 10.15
N GLY A 352 0.40 -29.79 10.40
CA GLY A 352 0.95 -31.15 10.55
C GLY A 352 1.23 -31.88 9.23
N HIS A 353 0.95 -31.26 8.08
CA HIS A 353 1.24 -31.80 6.75
C HIS A 353 2.11 -30.82 5.95
N GLY A 354 2.87 -31.36 4.99
CA GLY A 354 3.63 -30.54 4.04
C GLY A 354 2.74 -29.86 3.00
N GLU A 355 3.34 -29.06 2.12
CA GLU A 355 2.64 -28.46 0.99
C GLU A 355 2.61 -29.41 -0.21
N VAL A 356 1.50 -29.42 -0.95
CA VAL A 356 1.35 -30.17 -2.20
C VAL A 356 0.85 -29.24 -3.30
N THR A 357 1.57 -29.17 -4.42
CA THR A 357 1.16 -28.37 -5.58
C THR A 357 -0.09 -28.96 -6.23
N GLY A 358 -1.06 -28.08 -6.50
CA GLY A 358 -2.27 -28.42 -7.22
C GLY A 358 -1.99 -28.81 -8.67
N SER A 359 -2.88 -29.62 -9.23
CA SER A 359 -2.71 -30.19 -10.58
C SER A 359 -3.15 -29.27 -11.73
N SER A 360 -3.88 -28.19 -11.43
CA SER A 360 -4.40 -27.24 -12.43
C SER A 360 -3.65 -25.93 -12.35
N TRP A 361 -3.60 -25.22 -13.47
CA TRP A 361 -2.94 -23.94 -13.66
C TRP A 361 -3.69 -23.12 -14.70
N ALA A 362 -3.50 -21.81 -14.69
CA ALA A 362 -4.04 -20.90 -15.70
C ALA A 362 -2.96 -19.94 -16.19
N SER A 363 -2.83 -19.78 -17.51
CA SER A 363 -1.90 -18.80 -18.07
C SER A 363 -2.35 -17.38 -17.73
N VAL A 364 -1.42 -16.55 -17.23
CA VAL A 364 -1.60 -15.10 -17.06
C VAL A 364 -0.64 -14.33 -17.98
N CYS A 365 -0.24 -14.96 -19.08
CA CYS A 365 0.61 -14.35 -20.08
C CYS A 365 -0.03 -13.15 -20.76
N GLY A 366 0.79 -12.16 -21.10
CA GLY A 366 0.36 -10.92 -21.72
C GLY A 366 -0.28 -9.93 -20.73
N THR A 367 -0.24 -10.19 -19.43
CA THR A 367 -0.78 -9.28 -18.41
C THR A 367 0.15 -8.07 -18.25
N PRO A 368 -0.29 -6.85 -18.64
CA PRO A 368 0.48 -5.64 -18.41
C PRO A 368 0.50 -5.30 -16.92
N LYS A 369 1.48 -4.50 -16.49
CA LYS A 369 1.51 -4.00 -15.11
C LYS A 369 0.31 -3.08 -14.85
N GLY A 370 -0.32 -3.29 -13.70
CA GLY A 370 -1.50 -2.57 -13.22
C GLY A 370 -2.79 -2.95 -13.93
N ASP A 371 -2.93 -2.67 -15.23
CA ASP A 371 -4.19 -2.84 -15.95
C ASP A 371 -4.01 -3.04 -17.47
N PRO A 372 -4.86 -3.84 -18.15
CA PRO A 372 -5.98 -4.67 -17.66
C PRO A 372 -5.58 -5.83 -16.74
N SER A 373 -6.48 -6.13 -15.78
CA SER A 373 -6.39 -7.32 -14.92
C SER A 373 -7.24 -8.47 -15.47
N PRO A 374 -6.65 -9.56 -16.03
CA PRO A 374 -7.42 -10.65 -16.61
C PRO A 374 -8.18 -11.47 -15.56
N MET A 375 -9.35 -11.98 -15.95
CA MET A 375 -10.07 -13.05 -15.26
C MET A 375 -9.64 -14.39 -15.86
N VAL A 376 -9.05 -15.27 -15.04
CA VAL A 376 -8.56 -16.58 -15.48
C VAL A 376 -9.30 -17.71 -14.78
N ASN A 377 -9.60 -18.79 -15.50
CA ASN A 377 -10.29 -19.95 -14.96
C ASN A 377 -9.28 -20.98 -14.44
N LEU A 378 -9.54 -21.52 -13.25
CA LEU A 378 -8.70 -22.50 -12.58
C LEU A 378 -9.59 -23.59 -11.99
N THR A 379 -9.11 -24.82 -11.90
CA THR A 379 -9.89 -25.92 -11.31
C THR A 379 -9.20 -26.45 -10.06
N ILE A 380 -9.87 -26.31 -8.92
CA ILE A 380 -9.42 -26.91 -7.66
C ILE A 380 -9.87 -28.37 -7.64
N GLN A 381 -8.92 -29.29 -7.59
CA GLN A 381 -9.16 -30.74 -7.65
C GLN A 381 -7.99 -31.50 -7.04
N ASN A 382 -8.07 -32.84 -7.01
CA ASN A 382 -7.01 -33.71 -6.48
C ASN A 382 -6.61 -33.32 -5.04
N ILE A 383 -7.63 -33.10 -4.19
CA ILE A 383 -7.46 -32.69 -2.80
C ILE A 383 -6.67 -33.77 -2.04
N PRO A 384 -5.51 -33.45 -1.43
CA PRO A 384 -4.70 -34.41 -0.71
C PRO A 384 -5.50 -35.12 0.38
N ASN A 385 -5.33 -36.44 0.50
CA ASN A 385 -6.03 -37.24 1.51
C ASN A 385 -5.35 -37.12 2.89
N TRP A 386 -5.48 -35.95 3.52
CA TRP A 386 -4.98 -35.70 4.88
C TRP A 386 -6.09 -35.79 5.94
N GLY A 387 -7.21 -36.44 5.60
CA GLY A 387 -8.42 -36.50 6.42
C GLY A 387 -9.21 -35.18 6.47
N PRO A 388 -10.37 -35.17 7.15
CA PRO A 388 -11.26 -34.02 7.16
C PRO A 388 -10.69 -32.82 7.94
N GLY A 389 -11.30 -31.64 7.76
CA GLY A 389 -11.02 -30.43 8.53
C GLY A 389 -10.64 -29.22 7.69
N ALA A 390 -9.99 -28.24 8.32
CA ALA A 390 -9.54 -27.01 7.68
C ALA A 390 -8.27 -27.25 6.86
N TYR A 391 -8.29 -26.79 5.61
CA TYR A 391 -7.16 -26.75 4.68
C TYR A 391 -6.94 -25.30 4.26
N THR A 392 -5.74 -25.00 3.78
CA THR A 392 -5.42 -23.73 3.14
C THR A 392 -5.09 -23.99 1.68
N ILE A 393 -5.76 -23.26 0.78
CA ILE A 393 -5.39 -23.14 -0.62
C ILE A 393 -4.55 -21.88 -0.75
N ARG A 394 -3.31 -22.02 -1.22
CA ARG A 394 -2.40 -20.90 -1.45
C ARG A 394 -2.29 -20.63 -2.93
N PHE A 395 -2.92 -19.57 -3.41
CA PHE A 395 -2.77 -19.09 -4.77
C PHE A 395 -1.46 -18.33 -4.91
N ASP A 396 -0.75 -18.53 -6.02
CA ASP A 396 0.47 -17.78 -6.31
C ASP A 396 0.81 -17.84 -7.82
N ILE A 397 1.66 -16.91 -8.27
CA ILE A 397 2.18 -16.93 -9.63
C ILE A 397 3.44 -17.78 -9.68
N TYR A 398 3.41 -18.79 -10.53
CA TYR A 398 4.55 -19.64 -10.87
C TYR A 398 5.14 -19.19 -12.20
N VAL A 399 6.46 -19.07 -12.22
CA VAL A 399 7.23 -18.71 -13.41
C VAL A 399 7.99 -19.92 -13.90
N THR A 400 7.80 -20.26 -15.17
CA THR A 400 8.69 -21.18 -15.89
C THR A 400 9.62 -20.36 -16.78
N SER A 401 10.93 -20.55 -16.63
CA SER A 401 11.93 -19.78 -17.40
C SER A 401 13.14 -20.64 -17.72
N ALA A 402 13.87 -20.27 -18.78
CA ALA A 402 15.18 -20.86 -19.08
C ALA A 402 16.21 -20.65 -17.95
N TYR A 403 15.96 -19.71 -17.02
CA TYR A 403 16.83 -19.39 -15.89
C TYR A 403 16.43 -20.11 -14.60
N GLY A 404 15.47 -21.03 -14.68
CA GLY A 404 14.92 -21.77 -13.55
C GLY A 404 13.50 -21.33 -13.20
N ASN A 405 12.78 -22.24 -12.58
CA ASN A 405 11.40 -22.01 -12.20
C ASN A 405 11.32 -21.51 -10.77
N PHE A 406 10.34 -20.66 -10.49
CA PHE A 406 10.15 -20.12 -9.14
C PHE A 406 8.72 -19.62 -8.93
N TRP A 407 8.34 -19.53 -7.66
CA TRP A 407 7.13 -18.85 -7.23
C TRP A 407 7.42 -17.40 -6.85
N PHE A 408 6.47 -16.50 -7.03
CA PHE A 408 6.63 -15.12 -6.55
C PHE A 408 6.86 -15.06 -5.03
N SER A 409 6.26 -15.98 -4.27
CA SER A 409 6.52 -16.15 -2.82
C SER A 409 7.96 -16.49 -2.47
N GLU A 410 8.67 -17.24 -3.31
CA GLU A 410 10.10 -17.53 -3.14
C GLU A 410 10.98 -16.31 -3.44
N ARG A 411 10.42 -15.31 -4.13
CA ARG A 411 11.05 -14.01 -4.40
C ARG A 411 10.57 -12.90 -3.45
N GLY A 412 9.85 -13.25 -2.38
CA GLY A 412 9.48 -12.34 -1.29
C GLY A 412 8.07 -11.74 -1.39
N TRP A 413 7.29 -12.07 -2.43
CA TRP A 413 5.89 -11.62 -2.52
C TRP A 413 4.92 -12.74 -2.13
N ARG A 414 4.25 -12.60 -0.98
CA ARG A 414 3.44 -13.67 -0.38
C ARG A 414 2.35 -14.20 -1.32
N SER A 415 2.08 -15.50 -1.20
CA SER A 415 0.88 -16.13 -1.75
C SER A 415 -0.39 -15.52 -1.16
N TYR A 416 -1.50 -15.73 -1.86
CA TYR A 416 -2.83 -15.43 -1.34
C TYR A 416 -3.46 -16.70 -0.77
N ASP A 417 -3.69 -16.70 0.54
CA ASP A 417 -4.11 -17.87 1.30
C ASP A 417 -5.62 -17.83 1.54
N VAL A 418 -6.33 -18.92 1.23
CA VAL A 418 -7.76 -19.09 1.48
C VAL A 418 -7.98 -20.32 2.35
N SER A 419 -8.69 -20.16 3.46
CA SER A 419 -9.12 -21.29 4.29
C SER A 419 -10.35 -21.95 3.68
N VAL A 420 -10.33 -23.27 3.55
CA VAL A 420 -11.44 -24.09 3.05
C VAL A 420 -11.69 -25.29 3.96
N CYS A 421 -12.89 -25.86 3.90
CA CYS A 421 -13.27 -27.03 4.68
C CYS A 421 -13.31 -28.26 3.77
N VAL A 422 -12.66 -29.35 4.17
CA VAL A 422 -12.63 -30.60 3.42
C VAL A 422 -13.26 -31.74 4.24
N GLY A 423 -14.14 -32.52 3.61
CA GLY A 423 -14.77 -33.70 4.21
C GLY A 423 -15.75 -33.37 5.34
N GLY A 424 -16.45 -32.24 5.22
CA GLY A 424 -17.43 -31.74 6.19
C GLY A 424 -17.16 -30.30 6.64
N PRO A 425 -18.09 -29.69 7.40
CA PRO A 425 -17.95 -28.32 7.88
C PRO A 425 -16.73 -28.21 8.82
N CYS A 426 -15.93 -27.15 8.66
CA CYS A 426 -14.91 -26.84 9.66
C CYS A 426 -15.61 -26.59 11.00
N LYS A 427 -15.03 -27.10 12.10
CA LYS A 427 -15.40 -26.62 13.43
C LYS A 427 -15.00 -25.14 13.49
N GLY A 428 -15.96 -24.25 13.32
CA GLY A 428 -15.74 -22.82 13.48
C GLY A 428 -15.32 -22.57 14.93
N PHE A 429 -14.06 -22.20 15.15
CA PHE A 429 -13.68 -21.57 16.39
C PHE A 429 -14.32 -20.19 16.37
N ILE A 430 -15.41 -20.02 17.12
CA ILE A 430 -15.90 -18.69 17.46
C ILE A 430 -14.76 -18.03 18.24
N PRO A 431 -14.13 -16.95 17.75
CA PRO A 431 -13.10 -16.26 18.50
C PRO A 431 -13.73 -15.84 19.84
N ALA A 432 -13.08 -16.17 20.95
CA ALA A 432 -13.50 -15.67 22.25
C ALA A 432 -13.45 -14.14 22.20
N VAL A 433 -14.61 -13.50 22.11
CA VAL A 433 -14.73 -12.06 22.30
C VAL A 433 -14.35 -11.83 23.75
N ARG A 434 -13.13 -11.34 23.99
CA ARG A 434 -12.78 -10.75 25.28
C ARG A 434 -13.65 -9.52 25.40
N LYS A 435 -14.72 -9.65 26.17
CA LYS A 435 -15.59 -8.56 26.58
C LYS A 435 -14.76 -7.72 27.55
N ASP A 436 -14.09 -6.70 27.03
CA ASP A 436 -13.45 -5.70 27.88
C ASP A 436 -14.57 -4.94 28.61
N TYR A 437 -14.69 -5.19 29.90
CA TYR A 437 -15.47 -4.43 30.88
C TYR A 437 -14.47 -3.79 31.84
N PRO A 438 -14.86 -2.67 32.48
CA PRO A 438 -14.89 -1.30 31.98
C PRO A 438 -13.51 -0.62 31.94
#